data_AF-A0A2V9F2L0-F1
#
_entry.id   AF-A0A2V9F2L0-F1
#
_cell.length_a   1.000
_cell.length_b   1.000
_cell.length_c   1.000
_cell.angle_alpha   90.00
_cell.angle_beta   90.00
_cell.angle_gamma   90.00
#
_symmetry.space_group_name_H-M   'P 1'
#
loop_
_entity.id
_entity.type
_entity.pdbx_description
1 polymer ?
#
loop_
_entity_poly.entity_id
_entity_poly.type
_entity_poly.pdbx_seq_one_letter_code
_entity_poly.pdbx_strand_id
1 'polypeptide(L)'
;MQVSSIARAVPTAEGGTVLEVAGAPIFHLNSIAAAIWTKLTQGLSTHEIVSELTTQFNISEERVANDVKSFVDTLKQNDLAKDSVKTSDFHVELVWNKGIAAQCDWRIPDEFPEKRAYESVLEPAGHRMPPHLLDSLISNPAIYRYIKTEDLVWVKFSWLKSFVKQVLPLVRANFVLVTGDSDGGAPLPVMAEALEILEHPNVLHWFTQNCDGPGFMGRMSPIPIGIDFHTLNEQSLWGETIASPREQEEMLLSIRQEFRPTRERIRKVYVDFAWQPASAYAPWKRNGIRTKLLTNEYVVFQRQFLPRRQLWRKWGEYAFVLSPHGAGLDCHRTWEALACGNIVLVPASPLDSLYEGLPVISIKDWKEITSENLDAWLGRYSGCEIGEERLTSRYWVAKMRTTVSSLSLE
;
A
#
# COMPACT_ATOMS: atom_id res chain seq x y z
N MET A 1 19.94 -6.07 6.86
CA MET A 1 19.33 -4.72 6.81
C MET A 1 19.28 -4.32 5.36
N GLN A 2 18.18 -3.72 4.92
CA GLN A 2 18.03 -3.22 3.56
C GLN A 2 18.44 -1.75 3.57
N VAL A 3 19.24 -1.33 2.60
CA VAL A 3 19.61 0.07 2.39
C VAL A 3 19.00 0.56 1.09
N SER A 4 18.75 1.86 1.01
CA SER A 4 18.09 2.48 -0.13
C SER A 4 18.93 2.28 -1.41
N SER A 5 18.31 1.73 -2.46
CA SER A 5 18.97 1.47 -3.75
C SER A 5 19.29 2.74 -4.54
N ILE A 6 18.71 3.87 -4.13
CA ILE A 6 18.87 5.18 -4.76
C ILE A 6 19.85 6.08 -4.00
N ALA A 7 20.34 5.61 -2.86
CA ALA A 7 21.34 6.28 -2.05
C ALA A 7 22.75 5.81 -2.45
N ARG A 8 23.69 6.74 -2.62
CA ARG A 8 25.07 6.44 -3.01
C ARG A 8 26.04 7.36 -2.28
N ALA A 9 27.15 6.79 -1.81
CA ALA A 9 28.26 7.57 -1.28
C ALA A 9 29.14 8.05 -2.45
N VAL A 10 29.32 9.36 -2.58
CA VAL A 10 30.07 10.00 -3.66
C VAL A 10 31.22 10.84 -3.06
N PRO A 11 32.46 10.72 -3.56
CA PRO A 11 33.57 11.59 -3.14
C PRO A 11 33.33 13.04 -3.55
N THR A 12 33.68 14.00 -2.68
CA THR A 12 33.62 15.43 -3.00
C THR A 12 34.95 15.94 -3.55
N ALA A 13 34.91 17.01 -4.35
CA ALA A 13 36.10 17.67 -4.87
C ALA A 13 37.01 18.24 -3.76
N GLU A 14 36.47 18.48 -2.56
CA GLU A 14 37.17 19.05 -1.41
C GLU A 14 37.75 18.00 -0.45
N GLY A 15 37.66 16.69 -0.76
CA GLY A 15 38.29 15.63 0.03
C GLY A 15 37.42 14.99 1.12
N GLY A 16 36.10 14.89 0.90
CA GLY A 16 35.15 14.21 1.78
C GLY A 16 34.27 13.20 1.02
N THR A 17 33.29 12.62 1.72
CA THR A 17 32.26 11.76 1.11
C THR A 17 30.88 12.32 1.43
N VAL A 18 29.99 12.36 0.45
CA VAL A 18 28.60 12.77 0.63
C VAL A 18 27.69 11.61 0.29
N LEU A 19 26.67 11.39 1.11
CA LEU A 19 25.57 10.49 0.77
C LEU A 19 24.55 11.26 -0.06
N GLU A 20 24.45 10.90 -1.33
CA GLU A 20 23.47 11.44 -2.26
C GLU A 20 22.28 10.49 -2.37
N VAL A 21 21.08 11.06 -2.56
CA VAL A 21 19.87 10.32 -2.91
C VAL A 21 19.34 10.88 -4.20
N ALA A 22 19.24 10.02 -5.23
CA ALA A 22 18.85 10.43 -6.58
C ALA A 22 19.65 11.63 -7.13
N GLY A 23 20.94 11.70 -6.81
CA GLY A 23 21.85 12.77 -7.24
C GLY A 23 21.79 14.06 -6.42
N ALA A 24 20.93 14.12 -5.39
CA ALA A 24 20.89 15.24 -4.45
C ALA A 24 21.69 14.90 -3.17
N PRO A 25 22.65 15.74 -2.74
CA PRO A 25 23.42 15.51 -1.53
C PRO A 25 22.53 15.68 -0.28
N ILE A 26 22.51 14.69 0.62
CA ILE A 26 21.74 14.74 1.87
C ILE A 26 22.64 14.84 3.10
N PHE A 27 23.70 14.04 3.17
CA PHE A 27 24.58 13.99 4.34
C PHE A 27 26.05 14.10 3.95
N HIS A 28 26.81 14.90 4.69
CA HIS A 28 28.26 14.77 4.69
C HIS A 28 28.65 13.60 5.60
N LEU A 29 29.33 12.61 5.03
CA LEU A 29 29.84 11.45 5.76
C LEU A 29 31.27 11.72 6.19
N ASN A 30 31.54 11.55 7.48
CA ASN A 30 32.92 11.41 7.96
C ASN A 30 33.48 10.03 7.55
N SER A 31 34.76 9.79 7.80
CA SER A 31 35.44 8.53 7.41
C SER A 31 34.80 7.28 8.00
N ILE A 32 34.34 7.35 9.26
CA ILE A 32 33.68 6.24 9.95
C ILE A 32 32.30 5.98 9.32
N ALA A 33 31.49 7.01 9.10
CA ALA A 33 30.17 6.90 8.49
C ALA A 33 30.24 6.39 7.04
N ALA A 34 31.24 6.82 6.27
CA ALA A 34 31.49 6.30 4.92
C ALA A 34 31.89 4.81 4.94
N ALA A 35 32.68 4.38 5.92
CA ALA A 35 33.04 2.99 6.12
C ALA A 35 31.83 2.14 6.55
N ILE A 36 31.00 2.64 7.47
CA ILE A 36 29.75 1.98 7.88
C ILE A 36 28.82 1.83 6.67
N TRP A 37 28.58 2.91 5.92
CA TRP A 37 27.75 2.87 4.72
C TRP A 37 28.24 1.83 3.71
N THR A 38 29.55 1.82 3.42
CA THR A 38 30.14 0.84 2.48
C THR A 38 29.86 -0.59 2.93
N LYS A 39 30.09 -0.92 4.20
CA LYS A 39 29.85 -2.27 4.72
C LYS A 39 28.36 -2.63 4.76
N LEU A 40 27.48 -1.67 5.06
CA LEU A 40 26.04 -1.86 4.97
C LEU A 40 25.59 -2.18 3.54
N THR A 41 26.12 -1.48 2.52
CA THR A 41 25.82 -1.77 1.11
C THR A 41 26.38 -3.11 0.63
N GLN A 42 27.39 -3.65 1.32
CA GLN A 42 27.92 -5.00 1.09
C GLN A 42 27.10 -6.09 1.80
N GLY A 43 26.09 -5.72 2.58
CA GLY A 43 25.19 -6.65 3.26
C GLY A 43 25.66 -7.14 4.62
N LEU A 44 26.72 -6.56 5.19
CA LEU A 44 27.21 -6.93 6.52
C LEU A 44 26.18 -6.55 7.61
N SER A 45 26.06 -7.40 8.62
CA SER A 45 25.29 -7.12 9.83
C SER A 45 25.96 -6.03 10.68
N THR A 46 25.17 -5.37 11.54
CA THR A 46 25.71 -4.35 12.46
C THR A 46 26.79 -4.92 13.37
N HIS A 47 26.68 -6.18 13.77
CA HIS A 47 27.69 -6.87 14.58
C HIS A 47 29.01 -7.07 13.81
N GLU A 48 28.95 -7.55 12.55
CA GLU A 48 30.13 -7.71 11.69
C GLU A 48 30.81 -6.36 11.44
N ILE A 49 30.02 -5.30 11.19
CA ILE A 49 30.52 -3.95 11.01
C ILE A 49 31.27 -3.45 12.25
N VAL A 50 30.69 -3.65 13.44
CA VAL A 50 31.33 -3.26 14.70
C VAL A 50 32.66 -3.99 14.87
N SER A 51 32.68 -5.31 14.64
CA SER A 51 33.89 -6.13 14.77
C SER A 51 35.01 -5.66 13.81
N GLU A 52 34.68 -5.45 12.54
CA GLU A 52 35.65 -5.02 11.52
C GLU A 52 36.18 -3.61 11.78
N LEU A 53 35.32 -2.65 12.15
CA LEU A 53 35.72 -1.28 12.41
C LEU A 53 36.57 -1.15 13.69
N THR A 54 36.28 -1.96 14.71
CA THR A 54 37.10 -2.05 15.93
C THR A 54 38.53 -2.40 15.59
N THR A 55 38.72 -3.38 14.69
CA THR A 55 40.05 -3.82 14.24
C THR A 55 40.70 -2.80 13.30
N GLN A 56 39.93 -2.25 12.36
CA GLN A 56 40.45 -1.32 11.35
C GLN A 56 40.93 0.01 11.96
N PHE A 57 40.21 0.54 12.94
CA PHE A 57 40.49 1.86 13.51
C PHE A 57 41.13 1.79 14.91
N ASN A 58 41.29 0.61 15.49
CA ASN A 58 41.82 0.39 16.84
C ASN A 58 41.06 1.22 17.91
N ILE A 59 39.73 1.22 17.81
CA ILE A 59 38.78 1.93 18.69
C ILE A 59 38.09 0.91 19.60
N SER A 60 37.63 1.29 20.79
CA SER A 60 36.84 0.40 21.64
C SER A 60 35.54 -0.05 20.97
N GLU A 61 35.19 -1.32 21.14
CA GLU A 61 33.98 -1.93 20.59
C GLU A 61 32.71 -1.16 20.99
N GLU A 62 32.63 -0.72 22.25
CA GLU A 62 31.52 0.08 22.76
C GLU A 62 31.30 1.38 21.97
N ARG A 63 32.40 2.08 21.64
CA ARG A 63 32.32 3.34 20.90
C ARG A 63 31.89 3.09 19.46
N VAL A 64 32.47 2.09 18.81
CA VAL A 64 32.08 1.70 17.44
C VAL A 64 30.61 1.25 17.39
N ALA A 65 30.16 0.48 18.38
CA ALA A 65 28.76 0.06 18.48
C ALA A 65 27.79 1.24 18.60
N ASN A 66 28.15 2.24 19.41
CA ASN A 66 27.36 3.47 19.53
C ASN A 66 27.33 4.29 18.23
N ASP A 67 28.48 4.42 17.55
CA ASP A 67 28.57 5.14 16.27
C ASP A 67 27.77 4.43 15.16
N VAL A 68 27.88 3.10 15.06
CA VAL A 68 27.09 2.27 14.13
C VAL A 68 25.60 2.41 14.41
N LYS A 69 25.18 2.30 15.66
CA LYS A 69 23.78 2.44 16.05
C LYS A 69 23.23 3.82 15.69
N SER A 70 23.91 4.90 16.08
CA SER A 70 23.49 6.27 15.80
C SER A 70 23.36 6.55 14.30
N PHE A 71 24.31 6.06 13.51
CA PHE A 71 24.27 6.20 12.06
C PHE A 71 23.11 5.41 11.44
N VAL A 72 22.91 4.16 11.84
CA VAL A 72 21.78 3.34 11.37
C VAL A 72 20.43 3.96 11.75
N ASP A 73 20.29 4.46 12.97
CA ASP A 73 19.08 5.14 13.43
C ASP A 73 18.80 6.39 12.58
N THR A 74 19.85 7.15 12.23
CA THR A 74 19.74 8.30 11.32
C THR A 74 19.28 7.87 9.92
N LEU A 75 19.85 6.80 9.37
CA LEU A 75 19.43 6.27 8.07
C LEU A 75 17.97 5.83 8.08
N LYS A 76 17.53 5.13 9.14
CA LYS A 76 16.13 4.70 9.31
C LYS A 76 15.18 5.88 9.40
N GLN A 77 15.53 6.93 10.13
CA GLN A 77 14.72 8.15 10.26
C GLN A 77 14.55 8.91 8.94
N ASN A 78 15.43 8.67 7.96
CA ASN A 78 15.42 9.34 6.65
C ASN A 78 15.02 8.39 5.51
N ASP A 79 14.39 7.25 5.80
CA ASP A 79 13.98 6.23 4.82
C ASP A 79 15.14 5.69 3.95
N LEU A 80 16.37 5.73 4.47
CA LEU A 80 17.58 5.25 3.79
C LEU A 80 18.00 3.84 4.19
N ALA A 81 17.42 3.31 5.26
CA ALA A 81 17.60 1.94 5.70
C ALA A 81 16.37 1.41 6.41
N LYS A 82 16.16 0.10 6.38
CA LYS A 82 15.19 -0.60 7.23
C LYS A 82 15.64 -2.02 7.56
N ASP A 83 15.09 -2.59 8.61
CA ASP A 83 15.33 -4.00 8.91
C ASP A 83 14.71 -4.86 7.80
N SER A 84 15.49 -5.81 7.27
CA SER A 84 15.03 -6.69 6.21
C SER A 84 14.19 -7.79 6.81
N VAL A 85 12.88 -7.79 6.55
CA VAL A 85 12.03 -8.95 6.82
C VAL A 85 11.71 -9.61 5.50
N LYS A 86 12.36 -10.75 5.24
CA LYS A 86 12.08 -11.58 4.08
C LYS A 86 11.04 -12.61 4.48
N THR A 87 9.90 -12.59 3.81
CA THR A 87 8.77 -13.45 4.15
C THR A 87 8.57 -14.50 3.08
N SER A 88 8.85 -15.76 3.39
CA SER A 88 8.67 -16.88 2.46
C SER A 88 7.20 -17.20 2.21
N ASP A 89 6.35 -17.06 3.23
CA ASP A 89 4.92 -17.35 3.12
C ASP A 89 4.08 -16.07 3.08
N PHE A 90 3.97 -15.49 1.88
CA PHE A 90 3.20 -14.26 1.61
C PHE A 90 1.92 -14.55 0.82
N HIS A 91 1.61 -15.82 0.53
CA HIS A 91 0.45 -16.19 -0.26
C HIS A 91 -0.81 -16.02 0.58
N VAL A 92 -1.68 -15.15 0.11
CA VAL A 92 -2.99 -14.87 0.69
C VAL A 92 -4.03 -14.89 -0.43
N GLU A 93 -5.21 -15.40 -0.14
CA GLU A 93 -6.32 -15.39 -1.11
C GLU A 93 -6.99 -14.02 -1.14
N LEU A 94 -7.20 -13.42 0.03
CA LEU A 94 -7.84 -12.14 0.21
C LEU A 94 -7.08 -11.04 -0.54
N VAL A 95 -7.85 -10.06 -0.98
CA VAL A 95 -7.37 -8.99 -1.83
C VAL A 95 -6.38 -8.13 -1.06
N TRP A 96 -5.19 -8.01 -1.64
CA TRP A 96 -4.07 -7.26 -1.12
C TRP A 96 -3.32 -6.68 -2.32
N ASN A 97 -3.00 -5.39 -2.30
CA ASN A 97 -2.30 -4.75 -3.41
C ASN A 97 -1.00 -5.47 -3.81
N LYS A 98 -0.18 -5.92 -2.86
CA LYS A 98 1.02 -6.72 -3.14
C LYS A 98 0.65 -8.12 -3.64
N GLY A 99 -0.46 -8.69 -3.20
CA GLY A 99 -0.99 -9.96 -3.73
C GLY A 99 -1.41 -9.86 -5.21
N ILE A 100 -1.95 -8.72 -5.63
CA ILE A 100 -2.20 -8.40 -7.04
C ILE A 100 -0.87 -8.23 -7.79
N ALA A 101 0.07 -7.47 -7.22
CA ALA A 101 1.39 -7.26 -7.80
C ALA A 101 2.13 -8.58 -8.04
N ALA A 102 2.12 -9.50 -7.07
CA ALA A 102 2.76 -10.82 -7.16
C ALA A 102 2.25 -11.67 -8.34
N GLN A 103 1.02 -11.46 -8.76
CA GLN A 103 0.36 -12.17 -9.86
C GLN A 103 0.52 -11.47 -11.22
N CYS A 104 1.09 -10.26 -11.25
CA CYS A 104 1.43 -9.57 -12.49
C CYS A 104 2.69 -10.16 -13.13
N ASP A 105 2.79 -10.05 -14.45
CA ASP A 105 3.88 -10.63 -15.25
C ASP A 105 5.20 -9.88 -14.99
N TRP A 106 5.12 -8.55 -14.93
CA TRP A 106 6.24 -7.65 -14.62
C TRP A 106 5.92 -6.77 -13.42
N ARG A 107 6.95 -6.40 -12.64
CA ARG A 107 6.82 -5.61 -11.42
C ARG A 107 7.95 -4.59 -11.32
N ILE A 108 7.61 -3.34 -11.01
CA ILE A 108 8.54 -2.23 -10.89
C ILE A 108 8.27 -1.46 -9.59
N PRO A 109 9.16 -1.51 -8.57
CA PRO A 109 10.27 -2.44 -8.45
C PRO A 109 9.78 -3.89 -8.23
N ASP A 110 10.67 -4.87 -8.40
CA ASP A 110 10.32 -6.27 -8.11
C ASP A 110 10.47 -6.58 -6.61
N GLU A 111 9.35 -6.61 -5.90
CA GLU A 111 9.26 -6.97 -4.48
C GLU A 111 9.12 -8.48 -4.25
N PHE A 112 9.18 -9.27 -5.32
CA PHE A 112 8.94 -10.72 -5.30
C PHE A 112 10.07 -11.49 -5.99
N PRO A 113 11.30 -11.43 -5.43
CA PRO A 113 12.45 -12.07 -6.05
C PRO A 113 12.19 -13.57 -6.22
N GLU A 114 12.35 -14.03 -7.48
CA GLU A 114 12.12 -15.43 -7.91
C GLU A 114 10.72 -15.98 -7.59
N LYS A 115 9.74 -15.13 -7.25
CA LYS A 115 8.40 -15.52 -6.76
C LYS A 115 8.43 -16.42 -5.51
N ARG A 116 9.51 -16.37 -4.73
CA ARG A 116 9.71 -17.24 -3.55
C ARG A 116 9.48 -16.55 -2.22
N ALA A 117 9.54 -15.23 -2.20
CA ALA A 117 9.37 -14.44 -0.99
C ALA A 117 8.81 -13.06 -1.35
N TYR A 118 8.24 -12.41 -0.34
CA TYR A 118 7.97 -10.98 -0.36
C TYR A 118 9.11 -10.25 0.34
N GLU A 119 9.66 -9.24 -0.32
CA GLU A 119 10.63 -8.31 0.22
C GLU A 119 10.25 -6.90 -0.22
N SER A 120 9.78 -6.09 0.72
CA SER A 120 9.39 -4.73 0.40
C SER A 120 10.60 -3.87 0.06
N VAL A 121 10.40 -2.95 -0.87
CA VAL A 121 11.43 -1.99 -1.29
C VAL A 121 11.27 -0.69 -0.51
N LEU A 122 12.39 -0.09 -0.11
CA LEU A 122 12.42 1.25 0.49
C LEU A 122 11.85 2.29 -0.48
N GLU A 123 10.97 3.15 0.01
CA GLU A 123 10.45 4.28 -0.76
C GLU A 123 11.57 5.26 -1.12
N PRO A 124 11.44 6.00 -2.23
CA PRO A 124 12.29 7.14 -2.51
C PRO A 124 12.07 8.24 -1.46
N ALA A 125 13.03 8.42 -0.56
CA ALA A 125 12.94 9.34 0.58
C ALA A 125 12.52 10.76 0.12
N GLY A 126 11.37 11.25 0.60
CA GLY A 126 10.81 12.56 0.20
C GLY A 126 10.20 12.63 -1.22
N HIS A 127 10.27 11.55 -2.00
CA HIS A 127 9.92 11.50 -3.42
C HIS A 127 8.82 10.47 -3.74
N ARG A 128 8.02 10.10 -2.74
CA ARG A 128 6.97 9.07 -2.87
C ARG A 128 5.64 9.57 -3.46
N MET A 129 5.46 10.88 -3.58
CA MET A 129 4.21 11.52 -4.01
C MET A 129 4.44 12.60 -5.08
N PRO A 130 3.47 12.83 -5.99
CA PRO A 130 3.48 13.97 -6.90
C PRO A 130 3.46 15.32 -6.16
N PRO A 131 4.07 16.38 -6.71
CA PRO A 131 4.80 16.43 -8.00
C PRO A 131 6.26 15.94 -7.91
N HIS A 132 6.68 15.38 -6.78
CA HIS A 132 8.08 15.09 -6.46
C HIS A 132 8.56 13.70 -6.87
N LEU A 133 7.83 13.00 -7.74
CA LEU A 133 8.26 11.70 -8.25
C LEU A 133 9.59 11.83 -9.02
N LEU A 134 10.48 10.84 -8.83
CA LEU A 134 11.77 10.77 -9.53
C LEU A 134 11.63 10.03 -10.86
N ASP A 135 12.46 10.39 -11.83
CA ASP A 135 12.45 9.85 -13.20
C ASP A 135 13.61 8.89 -13.53
N SER A 136 14.46 8.59 -12.55
CA SER A 136 15.67 7.78 -12.73
C SER A 136 15.85 6.65 -11.70
N LEU A 137 14.76 6.02 -11.26
CA LEU A 137 14.76 4.99 -10.22
C LEU A 137 15.01 3.55 -10.74
N ILE A 138 14.91 3.31 -12.04
CA ILE A 138 15.00 1.96 -12.64
C ILE A 138 16.42 1.73 -13.15
N SER A 139 17.19 0.88 -12.46
CA SER A 139 18.61 0.66 -12.75
C SER A 139 18.89 -0.07 -14.07
N ASN A 140 18.01 -1.01 -14.47
CA ASN A 140 18.18 -1.79 -15.69
C ASN A 140 16.88 -1.80 -16.52
N PRO A 141 16.53 -0.69 -17.19
CA PRO A 141 15.28 -0.59 -17.94
C PRO A 141 15.25 -1.50 -19.18
N ALA A 142 16.41 -1.97 -19.66
CA ALA A 142 16.51 -2.78 -20.87
C ALA A 142 15.81 -4.14 -20.77
N ILE A 143 15.63 -4.69 -19.56
CA ILE A 143 14.93 -5.98 -19.36
C ILE A 143 13.45 -5.90 -19.74
N TYR A 144 12.84 -4.71 -19.65
CA TYR A 144 11.42 -4.52 -19.94
C TYR A 144 11.13 -4.47 -21.45
N ARG A 145 12.15 -4.55 -22.32
CA ARG A 145 11.97 -4.79 -23.77
C ARG A 145 11.33 -6.15 -24.07
N TYR A 146 11.38 -7.07 -23.11
CA TYR A 146 10.81 -8.41 -23.22
C TYR A 146 9.34 -8.50 -22.76
N ILE A 147 8.72 -7.38 -22.38
CA ILE A 147 7.26 -7.31 -22.17
C ILE A 147 6.56 -7.78 -23.45
N LYS A 148 5.61 -8.71 -23.29
CA LYS A 148 4.83 -9.33 -24.36
C LYS A 148 3.42 -8.75 -24.40
N THR A 149 2.72 -9.07 -25.49
CA THR A 149 1.33 -8.67 -25.66
C THR A 149 0.47 -9.25 -24.54
N GLU A 150 -0.39 -8.42 -23.95
CA GLU A 150 -1.30 -8.73 -22.84
C GLU A 150 -0.63 -9.00 -21.47
N ASP A 151 0.69 -8.79 -21.37
CA ASP A 151 1.36 -8.83 -20.07
C ASP A 151 0.78 -7.76 -19.13
N LEU A 152 0.58 -8.14 -17.87
CA LEU A 152 0.26 -7.21 -16.79
C LEU A 152 1.56 -6.64 -16.22
N VAL A 153 1.73 -5.33 -16.31
CA VAL A 153 2.91 -4.62 -15.82
C VAL A 153 2.52 -3.83 -14.57
N TRP A 154 2.88 -4.36 -13.40
CA TRP A 154 2.73 -3.67 -12.13
C TRP A 154 3.82 -2.62 -11.95
N VAL A 155 3.42 -1.39 -11.65
CA VAL A 155 4.31 -0.28 -11.31
C VAL A 155 3.86 0.33 -10.00
N LYS A 156 4.70 0.24 -8.98
CA LYS A 156 4.50 0.98 -7.74
C LYS A 156 4.42 2.46 -8.04
N PHE A 157 3.45 3.16 -7.45
CA PHE A 157 3.11 4.53 -7.85
C PHE A 157 4.30 5.50 -7.75
N SER A 158 5.16 5.35 -6.74
CA SER A 158 6.37 6.18 -6.58
C SER A 158 7.41 5.98 -7.70
N TRP A 159 7.32 4.90 -8.48
CA TRP A 159 8.13 4.63 -9.67
C TRP A 159 7.47 5.09 -10.98
N LEU A 160 6.24 5.63 -10.95
CA LEU A 160 5.48 5.92 -12.16
C LEU A 160 6.22 6.83 -13.15
N LYS A 161 6.81 7.91 -12.66
CA LYS A 161 7.56 8.84 -13.52
C LYS A 161 8.83 8.20 -14.11
N SER A 162 9.54 7.40 -13.30
CA SER A 162 10.68 6.62 -13.79
C SER A 162 10.28 5.58 -14.83
N PHE A 163 9.12 4.94 -14.68
CA PHE A 163 8.57 4.04 -15.69
C PHE A 163 8.31 4.78 -17.00
N VAL A 164 7.64 5.93 -16.95
CA VAL A 164 7.34 6.75 -18.14
C VAL A 164 8.61 7.19 -18.86
N LYS A 165 9.67 7.59 -18.14
CA LYS A 165 10.90 8.08 -18.76
C LYS A 165 11.89 6.99 -19.16
N GLN A 166 11.98 5.89 -18.41
CA GLN A 166 13.02 4.88 -18.62
C GLN A 166 12.51 3.61 -19.31
N VAL A 167 11.24 3.24 -19.13
CA VAL A 167 10.70 1.94 -19.58
C VAL A 167 9.69 2.09 -20.71
N LEU A 168 8.68 2.95 -20.57
CA LEU A 168 7.61 3.13 -21.56
C LEU A 168 8.13 3.30 -23.01
N PRO A 169 9.20 4.09 -23.27
CA PRO A 169 9.73 4.27 -24.63
C PRO A 169 10.40 3.01 -25.23
N LEU A 170 10.72 2.01 -24.39
CA LEU A 170 11.38 0.78 -24.79
C LEU A 170 10.38 -0.35 -25.14
N VAL A 171 9.14 -0.26 -24.67
CA VAL A 171 8.14 -1.34 -24.80
C VAL A 171 7.49 -1.30 -26.18
N ARG A 172 7.62 -2.40 -26.93
CA ARG A 172 7.11 -2.53 -28.31
C ARG A 172 5.83 -3.34 -28.43
N ALA A 173 5.46 -4.11 -27.41
CA ALA A 173 4.26 -4.94 -27.38
C ALA A 173 3.12 -4.24 -26.65
N ASN A 174 1.87 -4.60 -26.96
CA ASN A 174 0.67 -4.05 -26.32
C ASN A 174 0.48 -4.64 -24.91
N PHE A 175 0.48 -3.85 -23.86
CA PHE A 175 0.43 -4.34 -22.48
C PHE A 175 -0.60 -3.59 -21.62
N VAL A 176 -0.85 -4.11 -20.42
CA VAL A 176 -1.69 -3.43 -19.41
C VAL A 176 -0.81 -2.85 -18.32
N LEU A 177 -1.03 -1.58 -18.01
CA LEU A 177 -0.41 -0.95 -16.86
C LEU A 177 -1.29 -1.17 -15.62
N VAL A 178 -0.67 -1.55 -14.51
CA VAL A 178 -1.32 -1.65 -13.21
C VAL A 178 -0.50 -0.84 -12.21
N THR A 179 -1.09 0.15 -11.54
CA THR A 179 -0.38 0.97 -10.55
C THR A 179 -1.03 0.93 -9.18
N GLY A 180 -0.22 0.88 -8.13
CA GLY A 180 -0.72 0.88 -6.76
C GLY A 180 0.37 1.08 -5.72
N ASP A 181 0.05 0.68 -4.48
CA ASP A 181 0.97 0.80 -3.33
C ASP A 181 1.38 2.25 -3.03
N SER A 182 0.39 3.14 -2.97
CA SER A 182 0.56 4.54 -2.57
C SER A 182 -0.76 5.16 -2.10
N ASP A 183 -0.65 6.20 -1.28
CA ASP A 183 -1.78 7.08 -0.94
C ASP A 183 -2.18 8.00 -2.10
N GLY A 184 -1.31 8.16 -3.10
CA GLY A 184 -1.59 8.92 -4.31
C GLY A 184 -2.63 8.25 -5.22
N GLY A 185 -3.35 9.09 -5.95
CA GLY A 185 -4.31 8.69 -6.97
C GLY A 185 -3.88 9.12 -8.37
N ALA A 186 -4.58 8.62 -9.38
CA ALA A 186 -4.42 8.98 -10.78
C ALA A 186 -5.78 9.02 -11.49
N PRO A 187 -5.95 9.85 -12.53
CA PRO A 187 -4.90 10.62 -13.22
C PRO A 187 -4.61 12.02 -12.65
N LEU A 188 -5.47 12.64 -11.83
CA LEU A 188 -5.39 14.09 -11.58
C LEU A 188 -4.04 14.57 -11.00
N PRO A 189 -3.44 13.92 -9.99
CA PRO A 189 -2.17 14.35 -9.40
C PRO A 189 -0.95 14.14 -10.30
N VAL A 190 -1.09 13.35 -11.37
CA VAL A 190 -0.02 12.94 -12.30
C VAL A 190 -0.47 13.16 -13.74
N MET A 191 -1.20 14.26 -14.01
CA MET A 191 -1.87 14.45 -15.30
C MET A 191 -0.92 14.40 -16.50
N ALA A 192 0.31 14.92 -16.36
CA ALA A 192 1.31 14.87 -17.42
C ALA A 192 1.72 13.42 -17.74
N GLU A 193 2.10 12.66 -16.72
CA GLU A 193 2.44 11.24 -16.86
C GLU A 193 1.23 10.42 -17.34
N ALA A 194 0.02 10.74 -16.88
CA ALA A 194 -1.21 10.07 -17.26
C ALA A 194 -1.49 10.20 -18.76
N LEU A 195 -1.32 11.41 -19.33
CA LEU A 195 -1.45 11.63 -20.77
C LEU A 195 -0.37 10.87 -21.55
N GLU A 196 0.89 10.95 -21.12
CA GLU A 196 1.99 10.19 -21.75
C GLU A 196 1.71 8.67 -21.78
N ILE A 197 1.09 8.13 -20.71
CA ILE A 197 0.71 6.72 -20.61
C ILE A 197 -0.46 6.37 -21.54
N LEU A 198 -1.56 7.13 -21.47
CA LEU A 198 -2.82 6.76 -22.12
C LEU A 198 -2.83 7.05 -23.62
N GLU A 199 -2.04 8.02 -24.08
CA GLU A 199 -1.80 8.29 -25.49
C GLU A 199 -0.78 7.32 -26.11
N HIS A 200 -0.03 6.58 -25.29
CA HIS A 200 0.94 5.62 -25.81
C HIS A 200 0.22 4.47 -26.51
N PRO A 201 0.56 4.16 -27.78
CA PRO A 201 -0.19 3.20 -28.60
C PRO A 201 -0.19 1.79 -28.02
N ASN A 202 0.87 1.44 -27.28
CA ASN A 202 1.05 0.11 -26.73
C ASN A 202 0.45 -0.08 -25.32
N VAL A 203 -0.11 0.97 -24.70
CA VAL A 203 -0.85 0.81 -23.44
C VAL A 203 -2.30 0.51 -23.78
N LEU A 204 -2.74 -0.73 -23.52
CA LEU A 204 -4.11 -1.18 -23.80
C LEU A 204 -5.11 -0.57 -22.83
N HIS A 205 -4.78 -0.63 -21.54
CA HIS A 205 -5.59 -0.12 -20.44
C HIS A 205 -4.71 0.18 -19.24
N TRP A 206 -5.16 1.08 -18.37
CA TRP A 206 -4.48 1.41 -17.12
C TRP A 206 -5.40 1.18 -15.91
N PHE A 207 -5.03 0.20 -15.09
CA PHE A 207 -5.65 -0.05 -13.80
C PHE A 207 -4.88 0.67 -12.69
N THR A 208 -5.57 1.41 -11.82
CA THR A 208 -4.89 2.13 -10.73
C THR A 208 -5.63 2.08 -9.40
N GLN A 209 -4.88 1.89 -8.32
CA GLN A 209 -5.32 2.17 -6.96
C GLN A 209 -5.66 3.66 -6.83
N ASN A 210 -6.60 4.01 -5.95
CA ASN A 210 -7.01 5.41 -5.71
C ASN A 210 -7.38 6.17 -6.99
N CYS A 211 -7.98 5.49 -7.97
CA CYS A 211 -8.38 6.11 -9.23
C CYS A 211 -9.38 7.24 -9.00
N ASP A 212 -9.02 8.47 -9.38
CA ASP A 212 -9.88 9.65 -9.27
C ASP A 212 -10.49 10.08 -10.61
N GLY A 213 -10.19 9.35 -11.69
CA GLY A 213 -10.82 9.46 -13.00
C GLY A 213 -11.09 8.11 -13.67
N PRO A 214 -11.94 7.23 -13.10
CA PRO A 214 -12.38 6.02 -13.79
C PRO A 214 -12.99 6.35 -15.15
N GLY A 215 -12.65 5.55 -16.17
CA GLY A 215 -13.11 5.79 -17.54
C GLY A 215 -12.46 7.00 -18.22
N PHE A 216 -11.46 7.64 -17.62
CA PHE A 216 -10.69 8.70 -18.28
C PHE A 216 -10.09 8.17 -19.59
N MET A 217 -10.36 8.88 -20.69
CA MET A 217 -10.06 8.47 -22.06
C MET A 217 -10.57 7.06 -22.45
N GLY A 218 -11.58 6.54 -21.75
CA GLY A 218 -12.11 5.19 -21.92
C GLY A 218 -11.14 4.06 -21.52
N ARG A 219 -9.98 4.39 -20.94
CA ARG A 219 -8.84 3.47 -20.78
C ARG A 219 -8.33 3.35 -19.34
N MET A 220 -9.11 3.82 -18.37
CA MET A 220 -8.76 3.75 -16.95
C MET A 220 -9.80 3.00 -16.12
N SER A 221 -9.35 2.22 -15.15
CA SER A 221 -10.23 1.57 -14.18
C SER A 221 -9.59 1.46 -12.79
N PRO A 222 -10.40 1.49 -11.72
CA PRO A 222 -9.88 1.32 -10.37
C PRO A 222 -9.50 -0.13 -10.09
N ILE A 223 -8.47 -0.32 -9.27
CA ILE A 223 -8.19 -1.56 -8.55
C ILE A 223 -8.19 -1.31 -7.04
N PRO A 224 -8.47 -2.34 -6.22
CA PRO A 224 -8.55 -2.18 -4.77
C PRO A 224 -7.18 -2.03 -4.11
N ILE A 225 -7.13 -1.24 -3.03
CA ILE A 225 -5.97 -1.25 -2.13
C ILE A 225 -5.86 -2.57 -1.34
N GLY A 226 -7.01 -3.20 -1.06
CA GLY A 226 -7.11 -4.46 -0.34
C GLY A 226 -6.80 -4.34 1.15
N ILE A 227 -6.54 -5.47 1.81
CA ILE A 227 -6.21 -5.57 3.21
C ILE A 227 -4.72 -5.24 3.44
N ASP A 228 -4.41 -4.56 4.53
CA ASP A 228 -3.02 -4.31 4.91
C ASP A 228 -2.41 -5.56 5.55
N PHE A 229 -1.74 -6.38 4.76
CA PHE A 229 -0.94 -7.50 5.27
C PHE A 229 0.56 -7.18 5.36
N HIS A 230 0.99 -6.02 4.82
CA HIS A 230 2.40 -5.67 4.70
C HIS A 230 2.93 -4.97 5.95
N THR A 231 2.09 -4.23 6.69
CA THR A 231 2.56 -3.46 7.85
C THR A 231 3.00 -4.37 8.99
N LEU A 232 2.18 -5.34 9.41
CA LEU A 232 2.57 -6.30 10.45
C LEU A 232 3.61 -7.30 9.96
N ASN A 233 3.79 -7.47 8.65
CA ASN A 233 4.89 -8.25 8.12
C ASN A 233 6.25 -7.59 8.43
N GLU A 234 6.30 -6.27 8.53
CA GLU A 234 7.55 -5.51 8.64
C GLU A 234 7.80 -4.98 10.05
N GLN A 235 6.75 -4.73 10.83
CA GLN A 235 6.87 -4.13 12.16
C GLN A 235 5.67 -4.45 13.07
N SER A 236 5.91 -4.43 14.38
CA SER A 236 4.84 -4.47 15.37
C SER A 236 4.04 -3.17 15.33
N LEU A 237 2.76 -3.23 14.98
CA LEU A 237 1.85 -2.09 14.94
C LEU A 237 0.45 -2.51 15.42
N TRP A 238 -0.41 -1.53 15.70
CA TRP A 238 -1.81 -1.78 16.07
C TRP A 238 -1.99 -2.76 17.24
N GLY A 239 -1.05 -2.74 18.20
CA GLY A 239 -1.10 -3.60 19.37
C GLY A 239 -0.84 -5.09 19.08
N GLU A 240 -0.36 -5.42 17.88
CA GLU A 240 0.01 -6.77 17.46
C GLU A 240 1.54 -6.85 17.23
N THR A 241 2.08 -8.06 17.28
CA THR A 241 3.47 -8.34 16.93
C THR A 241 3.62 -8.60 15.43
N ILE A 242 4.87 -8.69 14.97
CA ILE A 242 5.17 -9.08 13.59
C ILE A 242 4.47 -10.41 13.26
N ALA A 243 3.84 -10.48 12.09
CA ALA A 243 3.14 -11.64 11.56
C ALA A 243 3.17 -11.63 10.03
N SER A 244 3.36 -12.79 9.42
CA SER A 244 3.30 -12.96 7.96
C SER A 244 1.91 -12.63 7.39
N PRO A 245 1.80 -12.30 6.09
CA PRO A 245 0.50 -12.08 5.45
C PRO A 245 -0.47 -13.24 5.65
N ARG A 246 0.02 -14.49 5.55
CA ARG A 246 -0.78 -15.69 5.73
C ARG A 246 -1.31 -15.83 7.16
N GLU A 247 -0.48 -15.64 8.17
CA GLU A 247 -0.92 -15.69 9.57
C GLU A 247 -1.99 -14.63 9.87
N GLN A 248 -1.86 -13.44 9.27
CA GLN A 248 -2.85 -12.37 9.40
C GLN A 248 -4.18 -12.73 8.70
N GLU A 249 -4.15 -13.35 7.53
CA GLU A 249 -5.34 -13.85 6.83
C GLU A 249 -6.02 -14.97 7.63
N GLU A 250 -5.28 -15.98 8.09
CA GLU A 250 -5.80 -17.08 8.92
C GLU A 250 -6.43 -16.55 10.22
N MET A 251 -5.81 -15.53 10.84
CA MET A 251 -6.39 -14.83 11.99
C MET A 251 -7.71 -14.12 11.64
N LEU A 252 -7.79 -13.42 10.51
CA LEU A 252 -9.02 -12.75 10.08
C LEU A 252 -10.13 -13.76 9.82
N LEU A 253 -9.84 -14.81 9.07
CA LEU A 253 -10.81 -15.84 8.69
C LEU A 253 -11.31 -16.63 9.90
N SER A 254 -10.43 -16.97 10.84
CA SER A 254 -10.84 -17.62 12.10
C SER A 254 -11.76 -16.72 12.93
N ILE A 255 -11.47 -15.41 13.01
CA ILE A 255 -12.37 -14.45 13.67
C ILE A 255 -13.73 -14.37 12.94
N ARG A 256 -13.73 -14.34 11.60
CA ARG A 256 -14.97 -14.31 10.80
C ARG A 256 -15.88 -15.51 11.12
N GLN A 257 -15.31 -16.69 11.36
CA GLN A 257 -16.05 -17.91 11.70
C GLN A 257 -16.76 -17.82 13.06
N GLU A 258 -16.29 -16.96 13.98
CA GLU A 258 -16.93 -16.73 15.28
C GLU A 258 -18.23 -15.89 15.17
N PHE A 259 -18.46 -15.23 14.03
CA PHE A 259 -19.52 -14.24 13.90
C PHE A 259 -20.87 -14.82 13.52
N ARG A 260 -21.93 -14.21 14.06
CA ARG A 260 -23.30 -14.45 13.62
C ARG A 260 -23.50 -13.90 12.19
N PRO A 261 -24.49 -14.42 11.45
CA PRO A 261 -24.93 -13.82 10.20
C PRO A 261 -25.21 -12.33 10.36
N THR A 262 -24.88 -11.52 9.35
CA THR A 262 -24.92 -10.04 9.44
C THR A 262 -26.30 -9.50 9.85
N ARG A 263 -27.38 -10.18 9.45
CA ARG A 263 -28.77 -9.87 9.84
C ARG A 263 -29.07 -10.00 11.34
N GLU A 264 -28.27 -10.76 12.08
CA GLU A 264 -28.40 -11.01 13.52
C GLU A 264 -27.44 -10.14 14.35
N ARG A 265 -26.59 -9.34 13.70
CA ARG A 265 -25.67 -8.41 14.35
C ARG A 265 -26.40 -7.12 14.74
N ILE A 266 -25.81 -6.33 15.64
CA ILE A 266 -26.38 -5.06 16.09
C ILE A 266 -26.59 -4.14 14.88
N ARG A 267 -27.84 -3.75 14.63
CA ARG A 267 -28.26 -2.85 13.53
C ARG A 267 -27.88 -1.39 13.81
N LYS A 268 -26.58 -1.13 13.92
CA LYS A 268 -25.97 0.19 14.08
C LYS A 268 -24.68 0.28 13.27
N VAL A 269 -24.26 1.51 12.99
CA VAL A 269 -23.02 1.83 12.31
C VAL A 269 -21.90 1.98 13.34
N TYR A 270 -20.88 1.12 13.26
CA TYR A 270 -19.71 1.22 14.11
C TYR A 270 -18.65 2.15 13.52
N VAL A 271 -18.09 3.03 14.36
CA VAL A 271 -17.09 4.02 13.98
C VAL A 271 -15.83 3.85 14.84
N ASP A 272 -14.77 3.31 14.23
CA ASP A 272 -13.53 2.93 14.93
C ASP A 272 -12.40 3.96 14.89
N PHE A 273 -12.58 5.10 14.20
CA PHE A 273 -11.50 6.07 14.00
C PHE A 273 -11.65 7.34 14.85
N ALA A 274 -12.77 7.48 15.56
CA ALA A 274 -13.13 8.71 16.28
C ALA A 274 -12.49 8.86 17.67
N TRP A 275 -11.79 7.83 18.16
CA TRP A 275 -11.10 7.84 19.46
C TRP A 275 -9.67 8.40 19.38
N GLN A 276 -9.12 8.57 18.17
CA GLN A 276 -7.74 9.03 17.99
C GLN A 276 -7.61 10.48 18.51
N PRO A 277 -6.56 10.79 19.30
CA PRO A 277 -6.31 12.16 19.74
C PRO A 277 -6.09 13.07 18.52
N ALA A 278 -6.42 14.35 18.63
CA ALA A 278 -6.30 15.31 17.53
C ALA A 278 -4.87 15.45 16.97
N SER A 279 -3.86 14.97 17.68
CA SER A 279 -2.45 14.91 17.25
C SER A 279 -2.08 13.68 16.42
N ALA A 280 -2.93 12.65 16.39
CA ALA A 280 -2.67 11.41 15.68
C ALA A 280 -3.60 11.27 14.46
N TYR A 281 -2.99 11.36 13.26
CA TYR A 281 -3.54 10.92 11.97
C TYR A 281 -4.78 11.66 11.41
N ALA A 282 -4.59 12.35 10.28
CA ALA A 282 -5.58 13.06 9.44
C ALA A 282 -6.85 13.59 10.17
N PRO A 283 -6.69 14.43 11.23
CA PRO A 283 -7.75 14.70 12.19
C PRO A 283 -8.93 15.46 11.57
N TRP A 284 -8.68 16.37 10.62
CA TRP A 284 -9.72 17.28 10.14
C TRP A 284 -10.81 16.59 9.32
N LYS A 285 -10.44 15.69 8.39
CA LYS A 285 -11.42 14.95 7.58
C LYS A 285 -12.32 14.08 8.46
N ARG A 286 -11.72 13.39 9.45
CA ARG A 286 -12.43 12.48 10.36
C ARG A 286 -13.23 13.21 11.45
N ASN A 287 -12.72 14.34 11.97
CA ASN A 287 -13.44 15.17 12.92
C ASN A 287 -14.71 15.77 12.31
N GLY A 288 -14.65 16.19 11.05
CA GLY A 288 -15.85 16.68 10.33
C GLY A 288 -16.95 15.63 10.26
N ILE A 289 -16.59 14.36 10.00
CA ILE A 289 -17.55 13.23 9.99
C ILE A 289 -18.08 12.97 11.40
N ARG A 290 -17.20 12.90 12.40
CA ARG A 290 -17.57 12.68 13.80
C ARG A 290 -18.58 13.73 14.27
N THR A 291 -18.34 15.02 14.01
CA THR A 291 -19.25 16.11 14.41
C THR A 291 -20.63 15.95 13.78
N LYS A 292 -20.71 15.55 12.51
CA LYS A 292 -21.99 15.34 11.80
C LYS A 292 -22.77 14.12 12.31
N LEU A 293 -22.08 13.13 12.87
CA LEU A 293 -22.67 11.88 13.33
C LEU A 293 -22.87 11.80 14.85
N LEU A 294 -22.34 12.75 15.62
CA LEU A 294 -22.26 12.66 17.08
C LEU A 294 -23.61 12.46 17.78
N THR A 295 -24.66 13.08 17.23
CA THR A 295 -26.03 13.02 17.78
C THR A 295 -26.89 11.93 17.14
N ASN A 296 -26.34 11.12 16.22
CA ASN A 296 -27.09 10.07 15.55
C ASN A 296 -27.14 8.81 16.42
N GLU A 297 -28.34 8.43 16.90
CA GLU A 297 -28.55 7.29 17.80
C GLU A 297 -28.23 5.92 17.18
N TYR A 298 -28.14 5.85 15.85
CA TYR A 298 -27.79 4.63 15.10
C TYR A 298 -26.28 4.48 14.87
N VAL A 299 -25.48 5.42 15.38
CA VAL A 299 -24.02 5.39 15.28
C VAL A 299 -23.41 5.07 16.64
N VAL A 300 -22.42 4.18 16.66
CA VAL A 300 -21.66 3.84 17.86
C VAL A 300 -20.19 4.15 17.64
N PHE A 301 -19.64 5.02 18.48
CA PHE A 301 -18.23 5.38 18.44
C PHE A 301 -17.41 4.50 19.37
N GLN A 302 -16.31 3.97 18.84
CA GLN A 302 -15.27 3.36 19.65
C GLN A 302 -14.73 4.37 20.67
N ARG A 303 -14.56 3.95 21.93
CA ARG A 303 -14.20 4.84 23.05
C ARG A 303 -12.69 4.91 23.31
N GLN A 304 -11.95 3.87 22.94
CA GLN A 304 -10.52 3.71 23.25
C GLN A 304 -9.84 2.89 22.16
N PHE A 305 -8.50 2.90 22.14
CA PHE A 305 -7.73 2.02 21.25
C PHE A 305 -8.10 0.54 21.45
N LEU A 306 -8.20 -0.19 20.34
CA LEU A 306 -8.32 -1.64 20.31
C LEU A 306 -7.20 -2.19 19.44
N PRO A 307 -6.45 -3.20 19.90
CA PRO A 307 -5.56 -3.97 19.04
C PRO A 307 -6.31 -4.54 17.83
N ARG A 308 -5.65 -4.70 16.70
CA ARG A 308 -6.29 -5.07 15.42
C ARG A 308 -7.17 -6.32 15.54
N ARG A 309 -6.69 -7.36 16.22
CA ARG A 309 -7.45 -8.61 16.46
C ARG A 309 -8.75 -8.35 17.25
N GLN A 310 -8.69 -7.46 18.24
CA GLN A 310 -9.87 -7.08 19.04
C GLN A 310 -10.81 -6.16 18.25
N LEU A 311 -10.27 -5.28 17.42
CA LEU A 311 -11.05 -4.43 16.54
C LEU A 311 -11.88 -5.25 15.54
N TRP A 312 -11.26 -6.23 14.88
CA TRP A 312 -11.97 -7.14 13.98
C TRP A 312 -13.10 -7.88 14.70
N ARG A 313 -12.84 -8.44 15.89
CA ARG A 313 -13.90 -9.04 16.72
C ARG A 313 -15.01 -8.05 17.05
N LYS A 314 -14.65 -6.81 17.36
CA LYS A 314 -15.61 -5.74 17.68
C LYS A 314 -16.51 -5.39 16.50
N TRP A 315 -15.97 -5.36 15.28
CA TRP A 315 -16.79 -5.19 14.07
C TRP A 315 -17.81 -6.32 13.88
N GLY A 316 -17.48 -7.55 14.28
CA GLY A 316 -18.39 -8.70 14.23
C GLY A 316 -19.67 -8.56 15.08
N GLU A 317 -19.69 -7.64 16.05
CA GLU A 317 -20.89 -7.34 16.82
C GLU A 317 -21.91 -6.51 16.04
N TYR A 318 -21.49 -5.76 15.02
CA TYR A 318 -22.31 -4.77 14.31
C TYR A 318 -22.58 -5.20 12.87
N ALA A 319 -23.75 -4.85 12.34
CA ALA A 319 -24.09 -5.09 10.94
C ALA A 319 -23.30 -4.16 10.00
N PHE A 320 -23.05 -2.91 10.44
CA PHE A 320 -22.48 -1.86 9.61
C PHE A 320 -21.17 -1.30 10.17
N VAL A 321 -20.18 -1.05 9.31
CA VAL A 321 -18.92 -0.37 9.64
C VAL A 321 -18.77 0.85 8.74
N LEU A 322 -18.39 1.99 9.33
CA LEU A 322 -18.11 3.21 8.58
C LEU A 322 -16.64 3.26 8.17
N SER A 323 -16.37 3.35 6.87
CA SER A 323 -15.02 3.44 6.29
C SER A 323 -14.88 4.68 5.42
N PRO A 324 -14.52 5.85 5.98
CA PRO A 324 -14.18 7.01 5.18
C PRO A 324 -12.87 6.80 4.42
N HIS A 325 -12.63 7.65 3.42
CA HIS A 325 -11.36 7.70 2.70
C HIS A 325 -10.16 7.69 3.68
N GLY A 326 -9.13 6.93 3.31
CA GLY A 326 -7.88 6.83 4.06
C GLY A 326 -7.01 8.08 3.86
N ALA A 327 -5.70 7.85 3.73
CA ALA A 327 -4.81 8.89 3.22
C ALA A 327 -5.06 9.14 1.73
N GLY A 328 -5.31 8.09 0.95
CA GLY A 328 -5.89 8.13 -0.40
C GLY A 328 -7.43 8.07 -0.42
N LEU A 329 -8.00 7.86 -1.62
CA LEU A 329 -9.45 7.67 -1.81
C LEU A 329 -9.95 6.34 -1.25
N ASP A 330 -9.22 5.24 -1.46
CA ASP A 330 -9.53 3.93 -0.91
C ASP A 330 -9.03 3.80 0.53
N CYS A 331 -9.50 2.77 1.26
CA CYS A 331 -9.09 2.52 2.63
C CYS A 331 -9.00 1.02 2.92
N HIS A 332 -7.89 0.57 3.52
CA HIS A 332 -7.73 -0.81 3.99
C HIS A 332 -8.89 -1.27 4.88
N ARG A 333 -9.43 -0.38 5.73
CA ARG A 333 -10.60 -0.66 6.57
C ARG A 333 -11.79 -1.16 5.77
N THR A 334 -12.02 -0.63 4.58
CA THR A 334 -13.15 -1.04 3.72
C THR A 334 -13.02 -2.54 3.42
N TRP A 335 -11.85 -2.97 2.97
CA TRP A 335 -11.59 -4.36 2.60
C TRP A 335 -11.54 -5.30 3.80
N GLU A 336 -10.97 -4.86 4.92
CA GLU A 336 -10.97 -5.64 6.16
C GLU A 336 -12.38 -5.85 6.72
N ALA A 337 -13.21 -4.80 6.76
CA ALA A 337 -14.58 -4.90 7.25
C ALA A 337 -15.45 -5.76 6.34
N LEU A 338 -15.26 -5.68 5.01
CA LEU A 338 -15.88 -6.59 4.06
C LEU A 338 -15.46 -8.05 4.31
N ALA A 339 -14.18 -8.29 4.59
CA ALA A 339 -13.68 -9.62 4.92
C ALA A 339 -14.22 -10.13 6.27
N CYS A 340 -14.51 -9.26 7.24
CA CYS A 340 -15.23 -9.58 8.48
C CYS A 340 -16.75 -9.80 8.28
N GLY A 341 -17.26 -9.61 7.08
CA GLY A 341 -18.66 -9.82 6.73
C GLY A 341 -19.60 -8.66 7.07
N ASN A 342 -19.07 -7.45 7.23
CA ASN A 342 -19.87 -6.26 7.49
C ASN A 342 -20.43 -5.66 6.19
N ILE A 343 -21.53 -4.92 6.31
CA ILE A 343 -21.95 -3.96 5.29
C ILE A 343 -21.18 -2.66 5.53
N VAL A 344 -20.46 -2.16 4.54
CA VAL A 344 -19.55 -1.03 4.72
C VAL A 344 -20.15 0.26 4.16
N LEU A 345 -20.18 1.32 4.95
CA LEU A 345 -20.58 2.65 4.50
C LEU A 345 -19.32 3.43 4.12
N VAL A 346 -19.27 3.94 2.90
CA VAL A 346 -18.16 4.75 2.37
C VAL A 346 -18.70 6.09 1.87
N PRO A 347 -17.93 7.20 1.90
CA PRO A 347 -18.30 8.42 1.20
C PRO A 347 -18.41 8.14 -0.31
N ALA A 348 -19.43 8.69 -0.97
CA ALA A 348 -19.54 8.61 -2.42
C ALA A 348 -18.31 9.26 -3.09
N SER A 349 -17.74 8.58 -4.08
CA SER A 349 -16.52 9.01 -4.76
C SER A 349 -16.40 8.41 -6.16
N PRO A 350 -15.40 8.80 -6.97
CA PRO A 350 -15.11 8.09 -8.21
C PRO A 350 -14.90 6.57 -8.03
N LEU A 351 -14.50 6.11 -6.84
CA LEU A 351 -14.35 4.68 -6.56
C LEU A 351 -15.67 3.92 -6.39
N ASP A 352 -16.84 4.54 -6.51
CA ASP A 352 -18.12 3.84 -6.35
C ASP A 352 -18.22 2.58 -7.25
N SER A 353 -17.70 2.62 -8.48
CA SER A 353 -17.67 1.47 -9.39
C SER A 353 -16.73 0.34 -8.94
N LEU A 354 -15.76 0.61 -8.08
CA LEU A 354 -14.86 -0.39 -7.52
C LEU A 354 -15.63 -1.36 -6.61
N TYR A 355 -16.69 -0.87 -5.97
CA TYR A 355 -17.46 -1.61 -4.96
C TYR A 355 -18.70 -2.31 -5.53
N GLU A 356 -18.88 -2.30 -6.86
CA GLU A 356 -20.03 -2.93 -7.50
C GLU A 356 -20.11 -4.43 -7.22
N GLY A 357 -21.26 -4.88 -6.72
CA GLY A 357 -21.50 -6.27 -6.32
C GLY A 357 -20.97 -6.64 -4.93
N LEU A 358 -20.43 -5.69 -4.16
CA LEU A 358 -20.03 -5.87 -2.76
C LEU A 358 -21.08 -5.22 -1.81
N PRO A 359 -21.15 -5.64 -0.54
CA PRO A 359 -22.02 -5.02 0.47
C PRO A 359 -21.47 -3.66 0.93
N VAL A 360 -21.38 -2.72 0.00
CA VAL A 360 -20.91 -1.36 0.21
C VAL A 360 -22.04 -0.38 -0.11
N ILE A 361 -22.19 0.64 0.73
CA ILE A 361 -23.14 1.74 0.57
C ILE A 361 -22.34 3.04 0.40
N SER A 362 -22.43 3.64 -0.79
CA SER A 362 -21.91 4.99 -1.03
C SER A 362 -22.87 6.04 -0.45
N ILE A 363 -22.40 6.77 0.55
CA ILE A 363 -23.13 7.79 1.30
C ILE A 363 -22.79 9.17 0.73
N LYS A 364 -23.80 9.92 0.29
CA LYS A 364 -23.65 11.30 -0.20
C LYS A 364 -23.85 12.32 0.92
N ASP A 365 -24.77 12.04 1.84
CA ASP A 365 -25.02 12.80 3.06
C ASP A 365 -25.10 11.86 4.27
N TRP A 366 -24.37 12.19 5.33
CA TRP A 366 -24.40 11.45 6.60
C TRP A 366 -25.78 11.38 7.26
N LYS A 367 -26.70 12.27 6.88
CA LYS A 367 -28.12 12.21 7.27
C LYS A 367 -28.87 11.00 6.70
N GLU A 368 -28.32 10.33 5.69
CA GLU A 368 -28.88 9.09 5.15
C GLU A 368 -28.82 7.93 6.15
N ILE A 369 -28.05 8.03 7.24
CA ILE A 369 -28.03 7.02 8.29
C ILE A 369 -29.27 7.20 9.19
N THR A 370 -30.39 6.61 8.75
CA THR A 370 -31.66 6.55 9.48
C THR A 370 -32.04 5.10 9.79
N SER A 371 -33.02 4.90 10.68
CA SER A 371 -33.55 3.57 11.00
C SER A 371 -34.01 2.84 9.73
N GLU A 372 -34.78 3.51 8.88
CA GLU A 372 -35.41 2.95 7.67
C GLU A 372 -34.37 2.55 6.63
N ASN A 373 -33.34 3.40 6.44
CA ASN A 373 -32.27 3.09 5.50
C ASN A 373 -31.40 1.93 5.98
N LEU A 374 -31.14 1.83 7.30
CA LEU A 374 -30.44 0.67 7.85
C LEU A 374 -31.23 -0.63 7.64
N ASP A 375 -32.56 -0.61 7.78
CA ASP A 375 -33.40 -1.77 7.47
C ASP A 375 -33.35 -2.14 5.99
N ALA A 376 -33.46 -1.14 5.10
CA ALA A 376 -33.41 -1.37 3.66
C ALA A 376 -32.05 -1.93 3.22
N TRP A 377 -30.94 -1.38 3.72
CA TRP A 377 -29.60 -1.87 3.40
C TRP A 377 -29.33 -3.25 3.99
N LEU A 378 -29.79 -3.51 5.21
CA LEU A 378 -29.68 -4.84 5.80
C LEU A 378 -30.49 -5.85 4.99
N GLY A 379 -31.72 -5.53 4.61
CA GLY A 379 -32.56 -6.37 3.75
C GLY A 379 -31.87 -6.71 2.43
N ARG A 380 -31.31 -5.70 1.75
CA ARG A 380 -30.62 -5.86 0.45
C ARG A 380 -29.43 -6.81 0.51
N TYR A 381 -28.64 -6.77 1.60
CA TYR A 381 -27.41 -7.56 1.71
C TYR A 381 -27.51 -8.74 2.68
N SER A 382 -28.67 -8.96 3.32
CA SER A 382 -28.89 -10.01 4.32
C SER A 382 -28.72 -11.44 3.80
N GLY A 383 -28.93 -11.64 2.50
CA GLY A 383 -28.78 -12.93 1.81
C GLY A 383 -27.65 -12.95 0.78
N CYS A 384 -26.86 -11.87 0.67
CA CYS A 384 -25.69 -11.91 -0.21
C CYS A 384 -24.67 -12.87 0.40
N GLU A 385 -24.41 -13.97 -0.30
CA GLU A 385 -23.05 -14.50 -0.33
C GLU A 385 -22.18 -13.33 -0.74
N ILE A 386 -21.51 -12.70 0.22
CA ILE A 386 -20.52 -11.67 -0.03
C ILE A 386 -19.64 -12.26 -1.11
N GLY A 387 -19.58 -11.66 -2.31
CA GLY A 387 -18.90 -12.26 -3.45
C GLY A 387 -17.46 -12.54 -3.09
N GLU A 388 -17.18 -13.73 -2.54
CA GLU A 388 -15.92 -14.04 -1.89
C GLU A 388 -14.81 -13.92 -2.92
N GLU A 389 -15.13 -14.26 -4.18
CA GLU A 389 -14.32 -14.00 -5.35
C GLU A 389 -13.81 -12.55 -5.43
N ARG A 390 -14.67 -11.53 -5.30
CA ARG A 390 -14.30 -10.11 -5.42
C ARG A 390 -13.40 -9.63 -4.29
N LEU A 391 -13.39 -10.36 -3.18
CA LEU A 391 -12.48 -10.15 -2.07
C LEU A 391 -11.16 -10.89 -2.25
N THR A 392 -10.87 -11.48 -3.42
CA THR A 392 -9.58 -12.14 -3.70
C THR A 392 -8.71 -11.35 -4.66
N SER A 393 -7.39 -11.42 -4.47
CA SER A 393 -6.43 -10.86 -5.43
C SER A 393 -6.58 -11.50 -6.82
N ARG A 394 -6.91 -12.81 -6.86
CA ARG A 394 -7.12 -13.58 -8.09
C ARG A 394 -8.23 -13.03 -8.97
N TYR A 395 -9.36 -12.64 -8.38
CA TYR A 395 -10.47 -12.06 -9.14
C TYR A 395 -10.06 -10.79 -9.88
N TRP A 396 -9.33 -9.89 -9.23
CA TRP A 396 -8.92 -8.63 -9.84
C TRP A 396 -7.92 -8.85 -10.97
N VAL A 397 -6.98 -9.78 -10.80
CA VAL A 397 -6.06 -10.19 -11.87
C VAL A 397 -6.81 -10.80 -13.05
N ALA A 398 -7.75 -11.70 -12.79
CA ALA A 398 -8.59 -12.29 -13.83
C ALA A 398 -9.43 -11.23 -14.56
N LYS A 399 -10.04 -10.29 -13.82
CA LYS A 399 -10.79 -9.17 -14.39
C LYS A 399 -9.92 -8.33 -15.33
N MET A 400 -8.70 -7.98 -14.92
CA MET A 400 -7.76 -7.24 -15.77
C MET A 400 -7.45 -8.00 -17.06
N ARG A 401 -7.17 -9.31 -16.98
CA ARG A 401 -6.90 -10.13 -18.18
C ARG A 401 -8.13 -10.25 -19.09
N THR A 402 -9.33 -10.43 -18.53
CA THR A 402 -10.56 -10.50 -19.34
C THR A 402 -10.87 -9.18 -20.05
N THR A 403 -10.70 -8.03 -19.38
CA THR A 403 -10.85 -6.71 -20.01
C THR A 403 -9.93 -6.56 -21.23
N VAL A 404 -8.71 -7.10 -21.16
CA VAL A 404 -7.78 -7.09 -22.30
C VAL A 404 -8.28 -7.96 -23.42
N SER A 405 -8.65 -9.21 -23.15
CA SER A 405 -9.09 -10.12 -24.21
C SER A 405 -10.32 -9.58 -24.96
N SER A 406 -11.20 -8.82 -24.31
CA SER A 406 -12.29 -8.12 -25.00
C SER A 406 -11.81 -6.98 -25.88
N LEU A 407 -10.83 -6.19 -25.42
CA LEU A 407 -10.28 -5.05 -26.17
C LEU A 407 -9.40 -5.49 -27.36
N SER A 408 -8.77 -6.67 -27.28
CA SER A 408 -7.97 -7.24 -28.37
C SER A 408 -8.82 -7.82 -29.52
N LEU A 409 -10.13 -8.01 -29.30
CA LEU A 409 -11.08 -8.56 -30.28
C LEU A 409 -11.88 -7.48 -31.04
N GLU A 410 -11.89 -6.25 -30.51
CA GLU A 410 -12.46 -5.05 -31.15
C GLU A 410 -11.39 -4.32 -31.99
#